data_AF-A0A954W9H3-F1
#
_entry.id   AF-A0A954W9H3-F1
#
_cell.length_a   1.000
_cell.length_b   1.000
_cell.length_c   1.000
_cell.angle_alpha   90.00
_cell.angle_beta   90.00
_cell.angle_gamma   90.00
#
_symmetry.space_group_name_H-M   'P 1'
#
loop_
_entity.id
_entity.type
_entity.pdbx_description
1 polymer ?
#
loop_
_entity_poly.entity_id
_entity_poly.type
_entity_poly.pdbx_seq_one_letter_code
_entity_poly.pdbx_strand_id
1 'polypeptide(L)'
;MTAQIIPRPGQESKQTSFDEQFVRRARQGKCFQQPYLGCREFVAFFRSIESFENEPPPVVYSQNLGLMLYDVFDLNAVNGDTAPPFVTLFRARVENGVLNVPPFDSDDVLKPERRAG
;
A
#
# COMPACT_ATOMS: atom_id res chain seq x y z
N MET A 1 6.81 11.39 6.61
CA MET A 1 5.80 10.31 6.56
C MET A 1 5.54 10.00 5.09
N THR A 2 5.81 8.78 4.63
CA THR A 2 5.57 8.38 3.21
C THR A 2 4.26 7.60 3.02
N ALA A 3 3.50 7.37 4.09
CA ALA A 3 2.18 6.75 4.05
C ALA A 3 1.19 7.58 4.86
N GLN A 4 -0.05 7.64 4.39
CA GLN A 4 -1.16 8.36 5.01
C GLN A 4 -2.42 7.50 4.91
N ILE A 5 -3.28 7.56 5.93
CA ILE A 5 -4.60 6.96 5.83
C ILE A 5 -5.44 7.85 4.93
N ILE A 6 -6.11 7.26 3.93
CA ILE A 6 -7.09 7.94 3.10
C ILE A 6 -8.49 7.54 3.59
N PRO A 7 -9.24 8.44 4.25
CA PRO A 7 -10.59 8.17 4.67
C PRO A 7 -11.50 7.99 3.46
N ARG A 8 -12.53 7.16 3.63
CA ARG A 8 -13.61 7.09 2.64
C ARG A 8 -14.35 8.44 2.55
N PRO A 9 -14.96 8.76 1.40
CA PRO A 9 -15.82 9.94 1.28
C PRO A 9 -16.84 10.04 2.42
N GLY A 10 -16.91 11.20 3.06
CA GLY A 10 -17.78 11.45 4.22
C GLY A 10 -17.21 11.00 5.57
N GLN A 11 -15.95 10.54 5.63
CA GLN A 11 -15.25 10.20 6.88
C GLN A 11 -13.99 11.05 7.11
N GLU A 12 -13.81 12.13 6.35
CA GLU A 12 -12.63 13.01 6.38
C GLU A 12 -12.41 13.62 7.77
N SER A 13 -13.50 13.93 8.49
CA SER A 13 -13.45 14.45 9.86
C SER A 13 -12.84 13.47 10.88
N LYS A 14 -12.70 12.19 10.52
CA LYS A 14 -12.10 11.14 11.37
C LYS A 14 -10.63 10.87 11.08
N GLN A 15 -10.00 11.62 10.16
CA GLN A 15 -8.59 11.46 9.77
C GLN A 15 -7.67 11.30 11.00
N THR A 16 -7.66 12.29 11.89
CA THR A 16 -6.81 12.28 13.09
C THR A 16 -7.04 11.03 13.95
N SER A 17 -8.31 10.64 14.14
CA SER A 17 -8.63 9.44 14.92
C SER A 17 -8.11 8.16 14.27
N PHE A 18 -8.17 8.07 12.93
CA PHE A 18 -7.64 6.91 12.22
C PHE A 18 -6.11 6.86 12.31
N ASP A 19 -5.43 8.00 12.13
CA ASP A 19 -3.97 8.06 12.20
C ASP A 19 -3.47 7.68 13.61
N GLU A 20 -4.11 8.21 14.66
CA GLU A 20 -3.80 7.85 16.05
C GLU A 20 -4.04 6.37 16.35
N GLN A 21 -5.13 5.80 15.83
CA GLN A 21 -5.43 4.38 15.97
C GLN A 21 -4.37 3.50 15.29
N PHE A 22 -3.94 3.89 14.09
CA PHE A 22 -2.88 3.18 13.36
C PHE A 22 -1.55 3.25 14.13
N VAL A 23 -1.09 4.44 14.51
CA VAL A 23 0.18 4.60 15.25
C VAL A 23 0.17 3.80 16.55
N ARG A 24 -0.92 3.87 17.33
CA ARG A 24 -1.04 3.10 18.59
C ARG A 24 -0.95 1.59 18.36
N ARG A 25 -1.63 1.08 17.33
CA ARG A 25 -1.63 -0.35 16.98
C ARG A 25 -0.27 -0.80 16.45
N ALA A 26 0.32 -0.04 15.54
CA ALA A 26 1.62 -0.30 14.94
C ALA A 26 2.73 -0.38 16.00
N ARG A 27 2.77 0.58 16.94
CA ARG A 27 3.73 0.59 18.06
C ARG A 27 3.60 -0.61 19.00
N GLN A 28 2.38 -1.11 19.20
CA GLN A 28 2.10 -2.24 20.09
C GLN A 28 2.12 -3.60 19.38
N GLY A 29 2.41 -3.65 18.06
CA GLY A 29 2.32 -4.88 17.27
C GLY A 29 0.89 -5.46 17.19
N LYS A 30 -0.14 -4.65 17.42
CA LYS A 30 -1.54 -5.12 17.45
C LYS A 30 -2.15 -5.07 16.05
N CYS A 31 -2.80 -6.16 15.67
CA CYS A 31 -3.49 -6.29 14.40
C CYS A 31 -4.86 -6.95 14.62
N PHE A 32 -5.83 -6.64 13.76
CA PHE A 32 -7.13 -7.35 13.77
C PHE A 32 -6.97 -8.79 13.29
N GLN A 33 -6.14 -8.98 12.27
CA GLN A 33 -5.73 -10.27 11.75
C GLN A 33 -4.20 -10.28 11.60
N GLN A 34 -3.56 -11.42 11.90
CA GLN A 34 -2.13 -11.61 11.70
C GLN A 34 -1.76 -11.34 10.22
N PRO A 35 -0.84 -10.39 9.94
CA PRO A 35 -0.41 -10.13 8.57
C PRO A 35 0.46 -11.25 8.03
N TYR A 36 0.53 -11.34 6.71
CA TYR A 36 1.29 -12.35 5.98
C TYR A 36 1.84 -11.80 4.66
N LEU A 37 2.93 -12.40 4.18
CA LEU A 37 3.59 -12.03 2.93
C LEU A 37 3.02 -12.85 1.75
N GLY A 38 1.95 -12.32 1.15
CA GLY A 38 1.30 -12.92 -0.03
C GLY A 38 0.35 -14.08 0.30
N CYS A 39 0.81 -15.09 1.03
CA CYS A 39 0.01 -16.27 1.39
C CYS A 39 0.00 -16.49 2.92
N ARG A 40 -1.06 -17.12 3.46
CA ARG A 40 -1.32 -17.24 4.91
C ARG A 40 -0.24 -18.04 5.65
N GLU A 41 0.49 -18.88 4.93
CA GLU A 41 1.59 -19.71 5.38
C GLU A 41 2.83 -18.89 5.75
N PHE A 42 2.97 -17.67 5.20
CA PHE A 42 4.12 -16.79 5.39
C PHE A 42 3.79 -15.66 6.35
N VAL A 43 3.73 -15.98 7.64
CA VAL A 43 3.44 -14.99 8.70
C VAL A 43 4.43 -13.83 8.67
N ALA A 44 3.89 -12.61 8.70
CA ALA A 44 4.68 -11.38 8.74
C ALA A 44 4.75 -10.81 10.16
N PHE A 45 5.91 -10.29 10.53
CA PHE A 45 6.12 -9.47 11.72
C PHE A 45 6.49 -8.06 11.31
N PHE A 46 6.11 -7.07 12.12
CA PHE A 46 6.39 -5.68 11.84
C PHE A 46 6.73 -4.93 13.12
N ARG A 47 7.41 -3.79 12.97
CA ARG A 47 7.62 -2.79 14.01
C ARG A 47 7.40 -1.40 13.42
N SER A 48 7.00 -0.46 14.26
CA SER A 48 6.89 0.95 13.86
C SER A 48 8.28 1.57 13.69
N ILE A 49 8.48 2.33 12.62
CA ILE A 49 9.70 3.11 12.36
C ILE A 49 9.29 4.58 12.31
N GLU A 50 9.84 5.40 13.23
CA GLU A 50 9.54 6.83 13.33
C GLU A 50 10.63 7.71 12.71
N SER A 51 11.86 7.20 12.70
CA SER A 51 13.02 7.83 12.10
C SER A 51 13.85 6.76 11.40
N PHE A 52 14.41 7.10 10.24
CA PHE A 52 15.33 6.25 9.49
C PHE A 52 16.79 6.41 9.93
N GLU A 53 17.10 7.31 10.88
CA GLU A 53 18.48 7.61 11.30
C GLU A 53 19.26 6.38 11.79
N ASN A 54 18.58 5.42 12.41
CA ASN A 54 19.18 4.19 12.94
C ASN A 54 18.84 2.95 12.08
N GLU A 55 18.20 3.14 10.93
CA GLU A 55 17.86 2.05 10.03
C GLU A 55 19.00 1.77 9.06
N PRO A 56 19.22 0.52 8.64
CA PRO A 56 20.20 0.24 7.61
C PRO A 56 19.82 0.99 6.32
N PRO A 57 20.80 1.52 5.57
CA PRO A 57 20.50 2.14 4.30
C PRO A 57 19.91 1.09 3.34
N PRO A 58 19.12 1.53 2.34
CA PRO A 58 18.70 0.66 1.26
C PRO A 58 19.89 -0.08 0.64
N VAL A 59 19.65 -1.33 0.24
CA VAL A 59 20.66 -2.14 -0.44
C VAL A 59 21.05 -1.51 -1.77
N VAL A 60 22.34 -1.59 -2.15
CA VAL A 60 22.82 -1.10 -3.45
C VAL A 60 22.38 -2.05 -4.56
N TYR A 61 21.10 -1.94 -4.94
CA TYR A 61 20.45 -2.79 -5.91
C TYR A 61 19.60 -1.95 -6.85
N SER A 62 19.80 -2.10 -8.15
CA SER A 62 18.98 -1.43 -9.16
C SER A 62 18.55 -2.44 -10.21
N GLN A 63 17.25 -2.52 -10.47
CA GLN A 63 16.70 -3.43 -11.47
C GLN A 63 15.39 -2.90 -12.03
N ASN A 64 15.21 -3.04 -13.34
CA ASN A 64 13.91 -2.93 -13.98
C ASN A 64 13.17 -4.27 -13.83
N LEU A 65 12.10 -4.30 -13.04
CA LEU A 65 11.30 -5.50 -12.79
C LEU A 65 10.24 -5.73 -13.87
N GLY A 66 10.02 -4.76 -14.76
CA GLY A 66 8.98 -4.82 -15.77
C GLY A 66 7.60 -4.44 -15.21
N LEU A 67 6.55 -5.02 -15.78
CA LEU A 67 5.18 -4.80 -15.29
C LEU A 67 4.93 -5.61 -14.02
N MET A 68 4.41 -4.94 -13.00
CA MET A 68 4.03 -5.56 -11.72
C MET A 68 2.60 -5.19 -11.37
N LEU A 69 1.94 -6.07 -10.60
CA LEU A 69 0.63 -5.80 -10.02
C LEU A 69 0.72 -4.57 -9.10
N TYR A 70 -0.18 -3.61 -9.31
CA TYR A 70 -0.37 -2.47 -8.42
C TYR A 70 -1.42 -2.81 -7.37
N ASP A 71 -2.67 -3.06 -7.80
CA ASP A 71 -3.77 -3.51 -6.95
C ASP A 71 -4.81 -4.29 -7.78
N VAL A 72 -5.69 -5.03 -7.11
CA VAL A 72 -6.82 -5.77 -7.71
C VAL A 72 -8.16 -5.05 -7.52
N PHE A 73 -8.17 -3.91 -6.83
CA PHE A 73 -9.35 -3.08 -6.60
C PHE A 73 -9.23 -1.67 -7.19
N ASP A 74 -10.37 -1.02 -7.46
CA ASP A 74 -10.39 0.41 -7.83
C ASP A 74 -10.24 1.24 -6.55
N LEU A 75 -9.05 1.79 -6.31
CA LEU A 75 -8.75 2.55 -5.09
C LEU A 75 -9.50 3.89 -5.02
N ASN A 76 -10.17 4.31 -6.10
CA ASN A 76 -11.07 5.47 -6.10
C ASN A 76 -12.52 5.11 -5.77
N ALA A 77 -12.81 3.83 -5.54
CA ALA A 77 -14.14 3.34 -5.20
C ALA A 77 -14.19 2.76 -3.78
N VAL A 78 -15.39 2.70 -3.22
CA VAL A 78 -15.64 1.93 -2.00
C VAL A 78 -15.83 0.48 -2.40
N ASN A 79 -14.79 -0.33 -2.20
CA ASN A 79 -14.83 -1.77 -2.48
C ASN A 79 -15.42 -2.53 -1.29
N GLY A 80 -16.39 -3.40 -1.56
CA GLY A 80 -16.96 -4.37 -0.62
C GLY A 80 -16.67 -5.81 -1.08
N ASP A 81 -17.23 -6.78 -0.37
CA ASP A 81 -16.96 -8.21 -0.58
C ASP A 81 -17.31 -8.74 -1.97
N THR A 82 -18.17 -8.02 -2.71
CA THR A 82 -18.64 -8.37 -4.06
C THR A 82 -18.08 -7.45 -5.16
N ALA A 83 -17.10 -6.60 -4.84
CA ALA A 83 -16.49 -5.70 -5.83
C ALA A 83 -15.86 -6.51 -6.98
N PRO A 84 -16.12 -6.14 -8.24
CA PRO A 84 -15.48 -6.80 -9.37
C PRO A 84 -13.97 -6.53 -9.36
N PRO A 85 -13.13 -7.45 -9.87
CA PRO A 85 -11.70 -7.23 -9.94
C PRO A 85 -11.40 -6.06 -10.89
N PHE A 86 -10.55 -5.16 -10.42
CA PHE A 86 -10.02 -4.01 -11.17
C PHE A 86 -8.49 -4.07 -11.12
N VAL A 87 -7.93 -4.95 -11.97
CA VAL A 87 -6.49 -5.26 -11.96
C VAL A 87 -5.70 -4.13 -12.59
N THR A 88 -4.91 -3.45 -11.76
CA THR A 88 -4.05 -2.33 -12.16
C THR A 88 -2.59 -2.77 -12.15
N LEU A 89 -1.79 -2.23 -13.06
CA LEU A 89 -0.37 -2.55 -13.21
C LEU A 89 0.46 -1.26 -13.22
N PHE A 90 1.74 -1.37 -12.89
CA PHE A 90 2.71 -0.28 -13.08
C PHE A 90 4.06 -0.83 -13.53
N ARG A 91 4.89 0.02 -14.14
CA ARG A 91 6.26 -0.34 -14.50
C ARG A 91 7.17 -0.21 -13.28
N ALA A 92 7.39 -1.32 -12.59
CA ALA A 92 8.21 -1.36 -11.39
C ALA A 92 9.70 -1.30 -11.72
N ARG A 93 10.39 -0.38 -11.04
CA ARG A 93 11.84 -0.27 -11.06
C ARG A 93 12.35 -0.01 -9.66
N VAL A 94 13.34 -0.81 -9.25
CA VAL A 94 14.12 -0.55 -8.05
C VAL A 94 15.35 0.26 -8.45
N GLU A 95 15.60 1.36 -7.77
CA GLU A 95 16.79 2.18 -7.94
C GLU A 95 17.45 2.37 -6.57
N ASN A 96 18.70 1.92 -6.42
CA ASN A 96 19.45 1.95 -5.15
C ASN A 96 18.65 1.40 -3.96
N GLY A 97 17.99 0.26 -4.15
CA GLY A 97 17.22 -0.43 -3.13
C GLY A 97 15.84 0.16 -2.85
N VAL A 98 15.43 1.21 -3.58
CA VAL A 98 14.14 1.87 -3.42
C VAL A 98 13.22 1.56 -4.60
N LEU A 99 12.03 1.03 -4.32
CA LEU A 99 10.95 0.89 -5.30
C LEU A 99 10.01 2.09 -5.17
N ASN A 100 9.98 2.94 -6.19
CA ASN A 100 9.00 4.03 -6.24
C ASN A 100 7.67 3.50 -6.75
N VAL A 101 6.66 3.52 -5.89
CA VAL A 101 5.27 3.19 -6.25
C VAL A 101 4.57 4.50 -6.61
N PRO A 102 4.09 4.68 -7.86
CA PRO A 102 3.48 5.94 -8.27
C PRO A 102 2.11 6.14 -7.59
N PRO A 103 1.61 7.38 -7.44
CA PRO A 103 0.24 7.60 -6.98
C PRO A 103 -0.78 6.89 -7.88
N PHE A 104 -1.84 6.34 -7.29
CA PHE A 104 -2.84 5.55 -8.03
C PHE A 104 -3.41 6.32 -9.24
N ASP A 105 -3.70 7.61 -9.08
CA ASP A 105 -4.29 8.45 -10.13
C ASP A 105 -3.32 8.92 -11.22
N SER A 106 -2.03 8.63 -11.09
CA SER A 106 -1.06 9.00 -12.12
C SER A 106 -1.22 8.17 -13.41
N ASP A 107 -0.71 8.73 -14.52
CA ASP A 107 -0.65 8.06 -15.83
C ASP A 107 0.35 6.88 -15.84
N ASP A 108 1.20 6.78 -14.82
CA ASP A 108 2.16 5.67 -14.67
C ASP A 108 1.49 4.37 -14.17
N VAL A 109 0.23 4.45 -13.74
CA VAL A 109 -0.60 3.30 -13.34
C VAL A 109 -1.53 2.93 -14.49
N LEU A 110 -1.28 1.78 -15.10
CA LEU A 110 -2.11 1.18 -16.13
C LEU A 110 -3.38 0.64 -15.49
N LYS A 111 -4.52 1.21 -15.89
CA LYS A 111 -5.85 0.84 -15.40
C LYS A 111 -6.64 0.16 -16.52
N PRO A 112 -7.43 -0.88 -16.21
CA PRO A 112 -8.27 -1.51 -17.21
C PRO A 112 -9.39 -0.54 -17.61
N GLU A 113 -9.94 -0.73 -18.81
CA GLU A 113 -11.15 -0.02 -19.20
C GLU A 113 -12.28 -0.36 -18.23
N ARG A 114 -13.01 0.66 -17.77
CA ARG A 114 -14.24 0.44 -16.99
C ARG A 114 -15.25 -0.21 -17.93
N ARG A 115 -15.51 -1.49 -17.73
CA ARG A 115 -16.61 -2.17 -18.41
C ARG A 115 -17.89 -1.47 -17.98
N ALA A 116 -18.58 -0.83 -18.92
CA ALA A 116 -19.95 -0.37 -18.70
C ALA A 116 -20.78 -1.60 -18.35
N GLY A 117 -21.40 -1.57 -17.17
CA GLY A 117 -22.43 -2.54 -16.78
C GLY A 117 -23.71 -2.32 -17.56
#